data_AF-A0A1J6JQ71-F1
#
_entry.id   AF-A0A1J6JQ71-F1
#
_cell.length_a   1.000
_cell.length_b   1.000
_cell.length_c   1.000
_cell.angle_alpha   90.00
_cell.angle_beta   90.00
_cell.angle_gamma   90.00
#
_symmetry.space_group_name_H-M   'P 1'
#
loop_
_entity.id
_entity.type
_entity.pdbx_description
1 polymer ?
#
loop_
_entity_poly.entity_id
_entity_poly.type
_entity_poly.pdbx_seq_one_letter_code
_entity_poly.pdbx_strand_id
1 'polypeptide(L)'
;MMDINEALALKRWWRFRTCESLWSTFLKYKYCTIDHPVKKKWRTGQSHGWKKLMQVKDKVEDNMLWKINSSNSSLWWDNWTGFGDIAQVIYYDYSLANQTVNDIIVDGRWSIDHLQLPEYMTEQILSITIGDTRSMMLIFGCQLILANLLQHWVGG
;
A
#
# COMPACT_ATOMS: atom_id res chain seq x y z
N MET A 1 10.12 -1.18 22.23
CA MET A 1 8.75 -1.29 22.76
C MET A 1 7.87 -0.29 22.01
N MET A 2 6.81 -0.74 21.33
CA MET A 2 5.86 0.16 20.68
C MET A 2 5.01 0.86 21.75
N ASP A 3 4.94 2.19 21.73
CA ASP A 3 4.09 2.94 22.64
C ASP A 3 2.66 3.09 22.09
N ILE A 4 1.73 3.51 22.95
CA ILE A 4 0.31 3.71 22.58
C ILE A 4 0.17 4.75 21.46
N ASN A 5 1.01 5.79 21.45
CA ASN A 5 0.95 6.86 20.45
C ASN A 5 1.34 6.36 19.06
N GLU A 6 2.33 5.48 18.99
CA GLU A 6 2.78 4.79 17.78
C GLU A 6 1.69 3.83 17.30
N ALA A 7 1.15 2.98 18.16
CA ALA A 7 0.06 2.07 17.80
C ALA A 7 -1.16 2.81 17.22
N LEU A 8 -1.55 3.93 17.83
CA LEU A 8 -2.62 4.79 17.33
C LEU A 8 -2.25 5.50 16.01
N ALA A 9 -0.98 5.84 15.79
CA ALA A 9 -0.52 6.37 14.51
C ALA A 9 -0.58 5.31 13.40
N LEU A 10 -0.15 4.08 13.66
CA LEU A 10 -0.25 2.95 12.72
C LEU A 10 -1.71 2.71 12.33
N LYS A 11 -2.60 2.63 13.31
CA LYS A 11 -4.05 2.48 13.08
C LYS A 11 -4.63 3.64 12.27
N ARG A 12 -4.17 4.87 12.49
CA ARG A 12 -4.61 6.04 11.71
C ARG A 12 -4.13 5.96 10.27
N TRP A 13 -2.89 5.56 10.02
CA TRP A 13 -2.39 5.35 8.65
C TRP A 13 -3.22 4.32 7.90
N TRP A 14 -3.47 3.17 8.54
CA TRP A 14 -4.33 2.12 7.98
C TRP A 14 -5.70 2.67 7.58
N ARG A 15 -6.41 3.35 8.49
CA ARG A 15 -7.72 3.95 8.18
C ARG A 15 -7.64 5.03 7.11
N PHE A 16 -6.56 5.79 7.05
CA PHE A 16 -6.34 6.79 6.02
C PHE A 16 -6.23 6.17 4.62
N ARG A 17 -5.59 5.00 4.51
CA ARG A 17 -5.48 4.24 3.25
C ARG A 17 -6.76 3.49 2.88
N THR A 18 -7.39 2.80 3.84
CA THR A 18 -8.44 1.81 3.54
C THR A 18 -9.87 2.33 3.67
N CYS A 19 -10.10 3.45 4.35
CA CYS A 19 -11.45 3.95 4.60
C CYS A 19 -11.70 5.25 3.82
N GLU A 20 -12.86 5.37 3.20
CA GLU A 20 -13.39 6.64 2.66
C GLU A 20 -14.24 7.33 3.74
N SER A 21 -13.58 8.14 4.55
CA SER A 21 -14.18 8.95 5.61
C SER A 21 -13.92 10.42 5.32
N LEU A 22 -14.74 11.32 5.85
CA LEU A 22 -14.52 12.77 5.68
C LEU A 22 -13.07 13.19 6.03
N TRP A 23 -12.51 12.61 7.10
CA TRP A 23 -11.13 12.85 7.50
C TRP A 23 -10.09 12.34 6.47
N SER A 24 -10.22 11.11 5.98
CA SER A 24 -9.27 10.55 5.01
C SER A 24 -9.37 11.26 3.66
N THR A 25 -10.59 11.54 3.19
CA THR A 25 -10.85 12.34 1.99
C THR A 25 -10.23 13.74 2.11
N PHE A 26 -10.48 14.44 3.22
CA PHE A 26 -9.87 15.76 3.47
C PHE A 26 -8.34 15.70 3.45
N LEU A 27 -7.73 14.71 4.10
CA LEU A 27 -6.27 14.57 4.10
C LEU A 27 -5.70 14.24 2.71
N LYS A 28 -6.39 13.39 1.93
CA LYS A 28 -6.01 13.11 0.54
C LYS A 28 -6.04 14.41 -0.28
N TYR A 29 -7.10 15.21 -0.18
CA TYR A 29 -7.17 16.50 -0.87
C TYR A 29 -6.17 17.53 -0.35
N LYS A 30 -5.85 17.53 0.94
CA LYS A 30 -4.92 18.51 1.51
C LYS A 30 -3.46 18.19 1.18
N TYR A 31 -3.09 16.92 1.21
CA TYR A 31 -1.68 16.51 1.14
C TYR A 31 -1.34 15.71 -0.12
N CYS A 32 -2.30 15.00 -0.72
CA CYS A 32 -2.12 14.00 -1.79
C CYS A 32 -2.90 14.37 -3.06
N THR A 33 -2.91 15.64 -3.45
CA THR A 33 -3.63 16.10 -4.66
C THR A 33 -3.14 15.48 -5.95
N ILE A 34 -1.83 15.29 -6.07
CA ILE A 34 -1.17 14.83 -7.31
C ILE A 34 -0.50 13.47 -7.11
N ASP A 35 0.18 13.29 -5.97
CA ASP A 35 0.94 12.06 -5.74
C ASP A 35 0.20 11.09 -4.84
N HIS A 36 0.44 9.80 -5.09
CA HIS A 36 0.03 8.72 -4.22
C HIS A 36 0.54 8.93 -2.78
N PRO A 37 -0.25 8.58 -1.74
CA PRO A 37 0.15 8.80 -0.35
C PRO A 37 1.47 8.14 0.05
N VAL A 38 1.79 6.96 -0.51
CA VAL A 38 3.06 6.25 -0.26
C VAL A 38 4.27 7.06 -0.74
N LYS A 39 4.15 7.80 -1.85
CA LYS A 39 5.22 8.65 -2.37
C LYS A 39 5.48 9.88 -1.50
N LYS A 40 4.52 10.30 -0.67
CA LYS A 40 4.64 11.55 0.10
C LYS A 40 5.73 11.48 1.16
N LYS A 41 6.39 12.63 1.33
CA LYS A 41 7.35 12.91 2.40
C LYS A 41 6.87 14.10 3.21
N TRP A 42 7.22 14.10 4.50
CA TRP A 42 6.97 15.25 5.36
C TRP A 42 7.74 16.49 4.88
N ARG A 43 7.12 17.67 5.03
CA ARG A 43 7.73 18.98 4.78
C ARG A 43 7.54 19.91 5.98
N THR A 44 8.46 20.86 6.16
CA THR A 44 8.35 21.92 7.17
C THR A 44 7.04 22.71 7.00
N GLY A 45 6.44 23.14 8.12
CA GLY A 45 5.15 23.85 8.13
C GLY A 45 3.90 22.97 8.00
N GLN A 46 4.04 21.67 7.73
CA GLN A 46 2.90 20.74 7.76
C GLN A 46 2.48 20.37 9.18
N SER A 47 1.22 19.96 9.36
CA SER A 47 0.68 19.67 10.70
C SER A 47 1.43 18.54 11.40
N HIS A 48 1.52 18.62 12.73
CA HIS A 48 2.14 17.57 13.56
C HIS A 48 1.50 16.19 13.36
N GLY A 49 0.18 16.14 13.17
CA GLY A 49 -0.52 14.89 12.87
C GLY A 49 -0.06 14.25 11.55
N TRP A 50 0.12 15.06 10.50
CA TRP A 50 0.65 14.57 9.22
C TRP A 50 2.10 14.12 9.36
N LYS A 51 2.94 14.87 10.08
CA LYS A 51 4.32 14.47 10.38
C LYS A 51 4.36 13.09 11.05
N LYS A 52 3.50 12.85 12.04
CA LYS A 52 3.44 11.56 12.74
C LYS A 52 2.98 10.43 11.81
N LEU A 53 2.03 10.69 10.91
CA LEU A 53 1.64 9.72 9.87
C LEU A 53 2.80 9.38 8.92
N MET A 54 3.54 10.38 8.45
CA MET A 54 4.72 10.16 7.61
C MET A 54 5.82 9.34 8.32
N GLN A 55 5.99 9.49 9.63
CA GLN A 55 6.96 8.73 10.41
C GLN A 55 6.64 7.24 10.54
N VAL A 56 5.36 6.87 10.51
CA VAL A 56 4.92 5.48 10.67
C VAL A 56 4.50 4.83 9.35
N LYS A 57 4.45 5.61 8.27
CA LYS A 57 4.01 5.21 6.93
C LYS A 57 4.70 3.93 6.46
N ASP A 58 6.03 3.97 6.34
CA ASP A 58 6.81 2.88 5.73
C ASP A 58 6.57 1.58 6.51
N LYS A 59 6.62 1.65 7.84
CA LYS A 59 6.31 0.51 8.73
C LYS A 59 4.92 -0.10 8.49
N VAL A 60 3.89 0.69 8.18
CA VAL A 60 2.56 0.14 7.89
C VAL A 60 2.50 -0.41 6.48
N GLU A 61 3.03 0.30 5.49
CA GLU A 61 3.00 -0.11 4.08
C GLU A 61 3.79 -1.41 3.85
N ASP A 62 4.93 -1.59 4.53
CA ASP A 62 5.71 -2.84 4.52
C ASP A 62 4.90 -4.04 5.05
N ASN A 63 3.91 -3.78 5.90
CA ASN A 63 3.04 -4.79 6.52
C ASN A 63 1.63 -4.80 5.91
N MET A 64 1.43 -4.10 4.80
CA MET A 64 0.14 -3.97 4.12
C MET A 64 0.21 -4.62 2.75
N LEU A 65 -0.67 -5.61 2.52
CA LEU A 65 -0.79 -6.30 1.25
C LEU A 65 -2.13 -5.95 0.59
N TRP A 66 -2.08 -5.44 -0.63
CA TRP A 66 -3.25 -5.03 -1.41
C TRP A 66 -3.77 -6.17 -2.27
N LYS A 67 -5.10 -6.27 -2.38
CA LYS A 67 -5.76 -7.29 -3.19
C LYS A 67 -5.70 -6.90 -4.66
N ILE A 68 -5.20 -7.81 -5.49
CA ILE A 68 -5.01 -7.69 -6.93
C ILE A 68 -6.28 -7.23 -7.68
N ASN A 69 -7.46 -7.70 -7.26
CA ASN A 69 -8.75 -7.35 -7.89
C ASN A 69 -9.44 -6.12 -7.25
N SER A 70 -8.74 -5.33 -6.43
CA SER A 70 -9.29 -4.08 -5.93
C SER A 70 -9.13 -3.01 -7.00
N SER A 71 -10.24 -2.41 -7.45
CA SER A 71 -10.27 -1.42 -8.54
C SER A 71 -9.39 -0.19 -8.33
N ASN A 72 -8.92 0.04 -7.10
CA ASN A 72 -8.21 1.24 -6.71
C ASN A 72 -6.76 0.97 -6.27
N SER A 73 -6.24 -0.25 -6.44
CA SER A 73 -4.85 -0.56 -6.09
C SER A 73 -3.91 -0.05 -7.15
N SER A 74 -2.96 0.80 -6.76
CA SER A 74 -1.94 1.34 -7.64
C SER A 74 -0.97 0.24 -8.06
N LEU A 75 -0.69 0.14 -9.36
CA LEU A 75 0.29 -0.80 -9.88
C LEU A 75 1.67 -0.58 -9.26
N TRP A 76 2.05 0.68 -9.10
CA TRP A 76 3.40 1.07 -8.74
C TRP A 76 3.62 1.26 -7.25
N TRP A 77 2.61 1.78 -6.55
CA TRP A 77 2.78 2.28 -5.18
C TRP A 77 2.14 1.42 -4.10
N ASP A 78 1.24 0.51 -4.47
CA ASP A 78 0.62 -0.41 -3.52
C ASP A 78 1.35 -1.74 -3.56
N ASN A 79 1.67 -2.28 -2.39
CA ASN A 79 2.29 -3.59 -2.29
C ASN A 79 1.22 -4.67 -2.52
N TRP A 80 1.01 -5.08 -3.77
CA TRP A 80 0.12 -6.18 -4.16
C TRP A 80 0.87 -7.47 -4.48
N THR A 81 2.20 -7.39 -4.62
CA THR A 81 3.08 -8.52 -4.94
C THR A 81 3.56 -9.25 -3.68
N GLY A 82 3.56 -8.58 -2.52
CA GLY A 82 4.17 -9.07 -1.28
C GLY A 82 5.66 -8.77 -1.17
N PHE A 83 6.29 -8.23 -2.22
CA PHE A 83 7.71 -7.90 -2.26
C PHE A 83 8.01 -6.40 -2.07
N GLY A 84 6.97 -5.61 -1.76
CA GLY A 84 7.05 -4.15 -1.65
C GLY A 84 6.44 -3.44 -2.86
N ASP A 85 6.53 -2.12 -2.87
CA ASP A 85 6.06 -1.33 -4.00
C ASP A 85 7.06 -1.37 -5.17
N ILE A 86 6.53 -1.49 -6.40
CA ILE A 86 7.36 -1.63 -7.60
C ILE A 86 8.13 -0.34 -7.90
N ALA A 87 7.57 0.82 -7.53
CA ALA A 87 8.17 2.14 -7.75
C ALA A 87 9.53 2.32 -7.06
N GLN A 88 9.83 1.57 -5.99
CA GLN A 88 11.15 1.56 -5.36
C GLN A 88 12.23 0.84 -6.19
N VAL A 89 11.84 -0.10 -7.06
CA VAL A 89 12.79 -0.92 -7.81
C VAL A 89 13.14 -0.31 -9.16
N ILE A 90 12.17 0.33 -9.82
CA ILE A 90 12.38 0.95 -11.13
C ILE A 90 12.63 2.46 -11.02
N TYR A 91 13.46 3.02 -11.90
CA TYR A 91 13.60 4.47 -12.00
C TYR A 91 12.32 5.04 -12.63
N TYR A 92 11.45 5.56 -11.77
CA TYR A 92 10.07 5.91 -12.08
C TYR A 92 9.92 6.98 -13.18
N ASP A 93 9.16 6.66 -14.24
CA ASP A 93 8.60 7.65 -15.16
C ASP A 93 7.25 8.15 -14.62
N TYR A 94 7.10 9.47 -14.51
CA TYR A 94 5.91 10.15 -14.02
C TYR A 94 4.66 9.90 -14.88
N SER A 95 4.83 9.49 -16.13
CA SER A 95 3.73 9.22 -17.08
C SER A 95 2.86 8.00 -16.69
N LEU A 96 3.39 7.08 -15.88
CA LEU A 96 2.74 5.79 -15.56
C LEU A 96 1.99 5.79 -14.20
N ALA A 97 1.95 6.94 -13.51
CA ALA A 97 1.56 7.03 -12.10
C ALA A 97 0.18 6.53 -11.71
N ASN A 98 -0.76 6.56 -12.66
CA ASN A 98 -2.17 6.30 -12.41
C ASN A 98 -2.60 4.89 -12.85
N GLN A 99 -1.67 4.05 -13.30
CA GLN A 99 -1.97 2.66 -13.62
C GLN A 99 -2.36 1.88 -12.37
N THR A 100 -3.35 1.03 -12.53
CA THR A 100 -3.86 0.11 -11.52
C THR A 100 -3.43 -1.30 -11.83
N VAL A 101 -3.48 -2.18 -10.83
CA VAL A 101 -3.17 -3.61 -11.01
C VAL A 101 -4.11 -4.26 -12.03
N ASN A 102 -5.36 -3.80 -12.13
CA ASN A 102 -6.31 -4.33 -13.11
C ASN A 102 -5.93 -4.00 -14.57
N ASP A 103 -5.17 -2.92 -14.81
CA ASP A 103 -4.78 -2.53 -16.17
C ASP A 103 -3.79 -3.52 -16.81
N ILE A 104 -3.13 -4.35 -16.00
CA ILE A 104 -2.17 -5.37 -16.44
C ILE A 104 -2.74 -6.78 -16.39
N ILE A 105 -4.06 -6.93 -16.22
CA ILE A 105 -4.76 -8.22 -16.23
C ILE A 105 -5.67 -8.27 -17.46
N VAL A 106 -5.35 -9.16 -18.39
CA VAL A 106 -6.12 -9.37 -19.63
C VAL A 106 -6.53 -10.83 -19.72
N ASP A 107 -7.83 -11.09 -19.86
CA ASP A 107 -8.40 -12.45 -19.92
C ASP A 107 -7.96 -13.37 -18.77
N GLY A 108 -7.82 -12.80 -17.57
CA GLY A 108 -7.41 -13.54 -16.37
C GLY A 108 -5.92 -13.91 -16.35
N ARG A 109 -5.10 -13.28 -17.18
CA ARG A 109 -3.64 -13.47 -17.26
C ARG A 109 -2.92 -12.15 -17.08
N TRP A 110 -1.71 -12.22 -16.53
CA TRP A 110 -0.81 -11.07 -16.44
C TRP A 110 -0.35 -10.66 -17.84
N SER A 111 -0.45 -9.37 -18.13
CA SER A 111 0.05 -8.71 -19.34
C SER A 111 1.05 -7.64 -18.90
N ILE A 112 2.29 -8.05 -18.63
CA ILE A 112 3.34 -7.19 -18.03
C ILE A 112 4.53 -6.93 -18.96
N ASP A 113 4.52 -7.51 -20.16
CA ASP A 113 5.64 -7.42 -21.12
C ASP A 113 6.01 -5.96 -21.48
N HIS A 114 5.03 -5.07 -21.44
CA HIS A 114 5.20 -3.65 -21.75
C HIS A 114 5.82 -2.83 -20.61
N LEU A 115 5.93 -3.37 -19.39
CA LEU A 115 6.39 -2.64 -18.20
C LEU A 115 7.91 -2.56 -18.05
N GLN A 116 8.68 -3.30 -18.87
CA GLN A 116 10.16 -3.33 -18.83
C GLN A 116 10.73 -3.58 -17.41
N LEU A 117 10.13 -4.51 -16.66
CA LEU A 117 10.58 -4.86 -15.32
C LEU A 117 11.83 -5.76 -15.36
N PRO A 118 12.68 -5.73 -14.32
CA PRO A 118 13.75 -6.71 -14.15
C PRO A 118 13.21 -8.14 -14.19
N GLU A 119 13.97 -9.07 -14.78
CA GLU A 119 13.55 -10.46 -15.01
C GLU A 119 13.04 -11.16 -13.75
N TYR A 120 13.76 -11.01 -12.63
CA TYR A 120 13.37 -11.61 -11.35
C TYR A 120 11.98 -11.15 -10.86
N MET A 121 11.58 -9.91 -11.15
CA MET A 121 10.29 -9.36 -10.75
C MET A 121 9.18 -9.87 -11.66
N THR A 122 9.46 -9.95 -12.96
CA THR A 122 8.55 -10.53 -13.95
C THR A 122 8.21 -11.97 -13.58
N GLU A 123 9.20 -12.80 -13.27
CA GLU A 123 9.01 -14.18 -12.82
C GLU A 123 8.16 -14.25 -11.55
N GLN A 124 8.44 -13.39 -10.56
CA GLN A 124 7.67 -13.31 -9.33
C GLN A 124 6.21 -12.95 -9.61
N ILE A 125 5.93 -11.93 -10.41
CA ILE A 125 4.55 -11.51 -10.74
C ILE A 125 3.82 -12.63 -11.49
N LEU A 126 4.46 -13.27 -12.46
CA LEU A 126 3.86 -14.37 -13.23
C LEU A 126 3.53 -15.59 -12.34
N SER A 127 4.26 -15.81 -11.25
CA SER A 127 3.97 -16.87 -10.28
C SER A 127 2.74 -16.60 -9.40
N ILE A 128 2.29 -15.34 -9.32
CA ILE A 128 1.13 -14.97 -8.51
C ILE A 128 -0.15 -15.45 -9.20
N THR A 129 -0.91 -16.29 -8.51
CA THR A 129 -2.21 -16.77 -9.00
C THR A 129 -3.25 -15.66 -8.97
N ILE A 130 -3.82 -15.33 -10.14
CA ILE A 130 -4.96 -14.43 -10.29
C ILE A 130 -6.25 -15.22 -9.96
N GLY A 131 -6.72 -15.16 -8.71
CA GLY A 131 -7.97 -15.82 -8.29
C GLY A 131 -8.34 -15.43 -6.85
N ASP A 132 -9.60 -15.38 -6.41
CA ASP A 132 -10.91 -15.67 -6.99
C ASP A 132 -11.83 -14.48 -6.58
N THR A 133 -12.65 -14.01 -7.51
CA THR A 133 -13.62 -12.92 -7.32
C THR A 133 -14.65 -13.25 -6.23
N ARG A 134 -14.76 -14.52 -5.80
CA ARG A 134 -15.75 -15.01 -4.81
C ARG A 134 -15.28 -15.11 -3.36
N SER A 135 -13.98 -14.97 -3.07
CA SER A 135 -13.52 -14.78 -1.67
C SER A 135 -13.68 -13.31 -1.27
N MET A 136 -14.92 -12.82 -1.33
CA MET A 136 -15.38 -11.51 -0.84
C MET A 136 -15.68 -11.59 0.65
N MET A 137 -14.65 -11.73 1.48
CA MET A 137 -14.63 -11.29 2.86
C MET A 137 -13.35 -11.87 3.43
N LEU A 138 -12.27 -11.10 3.46
CA LEU A 138 -11.34 -11.03 4.58
C LEU A 138 -10.49 -9.76 4.39
N ILE A 139 -11.15 -8.60 4.36
CA ILE A 139 -10.50 -7.38 4.87
C ILE A 139 -10.50 -7.58 6.38
N PHE A 140 -9.54 -8.35 6.91
CA PHE A 140 -9.32 -8.39 8.35
C PHE A 140 -8.70 -7.06 8.75
N GLY A 141 -9.57 -6.09 8.97
CA GLY A 141 -9.23 -4.77 9.47
C GLY A 141 -8.59 -4.85 10.85
N CYS A 142 -7.53 -4.07 11.06
CA CYS A 142 -6.89 -3.75 12.34
C CYS A 142 -6.41 -4.89 13.26
N GLN A 143 -6.98 -6.09 13.24
CA GLN A 143 -6.64 -7.17 14.16
C GLN A 143 -5.36 -7.90 13.76
N LEU A 144 -5.07 -8.07 12.46
CA LEU A 144 -3.89 -8.82 12.02
C LEU A 144 -2.59 -8.01 12.09
N ILE A 145 -2.62 -6.69 11.84
CA ILE A 145 -1.46 -5.83 12.07
C ILE A 145 -1.13 -5.79 13.57
N LEU A 146 -2.13 -5.68 14.44
CA LEU A 146 -1.90 -5.77 15.88
C LEU A 146 -1.47 -7.17 16.29
N ALA A 147 -2.04 -8.24 15.74
CA ALA A 147 -1.67 -9.62 16.08
C ALA A 147 -0.24 -9.98 15.65
N ASN A 148 0.18 -9.67 14.43
CA ASN A 148 1.55 -9.92 13.97
C ASN A 148 2.59 -9.05 14.69
N LEU A 149 2.22 -7.81 15.07
CA LEU A 149 3.08 -6.97 15.92
C LEU A 149 3.10 -7.43 17.39
N LEU A 150 2.04 -8.11 17.87
CA LEU A 150 1.95 -8.70 19.21
C LEU A 150 2.62 -10.08 19.31
N GLN A 151 2.74 -10.85 18.23
CA GLN A 151 3.47 -12.12 18.22
C GLN A 151 4.97 -11.93 18.47
N HIS A 152 5.53 -10.80 18.04
CA HIS A 152 6.89 -10.36 18.43
C HIS A 152 7.01 -9.92 19.90
N TRP A 153 5.90 -9.81 20.64
CA TRP A 153 5.86 -9.31 22.02
C TRP A 153 5.73 -10.42 23.08
N VAL A 154 5.28 -11.63 22.70
CA VAL A 154 5.12 -12.77 23.61
C VAL A 154 6.32 -13.75 23.51
N GLY A 155 7.21 -13.55 22.55
CA GLY A 155 8.37 -14.41 22.28
C GLY A 155 9.74 -13.82 22.65
N GLY A 156 9.82 -12.96 23.68
CA GLY A 156 11.08 -12.36 24.16
C GLY A 156 11.10 -12.23 25.68
#